data_AF-A0A373B4K4-F1
#
_entry.id   AF-A0A373B4K4-F1
#
_cell.length_a   1.000
_cell.length_b   1.000
_cell.length_c   1.000
_cell.angle_alpha   90.00
_cell.angle_beta   90.00
_cell.angle_gamma   90.00
#
_symmetry.space_group_name_H-M   'P 1'
#
loop_
_entity.id
_entity.type
_entity.pdbx_description
1 polymer ?
#
loop_
_entity_poly.entity_id
_entity_poly.type
_entity_poly.pdbx_seq_one_letter_code
_entity_poly.pdbx_strand_id
1 'polypeptide(L)'
;MTEIQQTNIAVAIFIIGELHKDKPFNLVLDAGQTGALCNITSESHHLHSGFVRKLEATLRQCVNNGTGVILEINYNADLYYHVLSSYIAEHDKFGVVESLGEVS
;
A
#
# COMPACT_ATOMS: atom_id res chain seq x y z
N MET A 1 2.07 13.71 10.63
CA MET A 1 1.86 13.18 9.26
C MET A 1 2.52 14.13 8.28
N THR A 2 3.40 13.65 7.39
CA THR A 2 3.96 14.44 6.28
C THR A 2 3.08 14.33 5.03
N GLU A 3 3.24 15.21 4.03
CA GLU A 3 2.53 15.12 2.74
C GLU A 3 2.80 13.79 2.01
N ILE A 4 4.03 13.29 2.10
CA ILE A 4 4.41 11.98 1.55
C ILE A 4 3.66 10.86 2.27
N GLN A 5 3.59 10.89 3.60
CA GLN A 5 2.85 9.89 4.37
C GLN A 5 1.34 9.96 4.09
N GLN A 6 0.76 11.16 3.94
CA GLN A 6 -0.65 11.32 3.54
C GLN A 6 -0.91 10.69 2.17
N THR A 7 -0.03 10.93 1.20
CA THR A 7 -0.12 10.35 -0.13
C THR A 7 -0.02 8.83 -0.07
N ASN A 8 0.94 8.29 0.69
CA ASN A 8 1.11 6.86 0.88
C ASN A 8 -0.14 6.23 1.53
N ILE A 9 -0.71 6.85 2.57
CA ILE A 9 -1.94 6.38 3.21
C ILE A 9 -3.13 6.38 2.26
N ALA A 10 -3.31 7.46 1.47
CA ALA A 10 -4.40 7.52 0.49
C ALA A 10 -4.30 6.38 -0.54
N VAL A 11 -3.09 6.10 -1.02
CA VAL A 11 -2.84 4.97 -1.93
C VAL A 11 -3.06 3.63 -1.24
N ALA A 12 -2.65 3.48 0.03
CA ALA A 12 -2.88 2.25 0.78
C ALA A 12 -4.37 1.96 0.97
N ILE A 13 -5.16 2.97 1.33
CA ILE A 13 -6.63 2.88 1.45
C ILE A 13 -7.26 2.50 0.10
N PHE A 14 -6.83 3.14 -0.99
CA PHE A 14 -7.30 2.81 -2.34
C PHE A 14 -7.04 1.34 -2.67
N ILE A 15 -5.80 0.86 -2.50
CA ILE A 15 -5.45 -0.53 -2.81
C ILE A 15 -6.26 -1.49 -1.93
N ILE A 16 -6.36 -1.25 -0.61
CA ILE A 16 -7.18 -2.08 0.29
C ILE A 16 -8.65 -2.13 -0.18
N GLY A 17 -9.21 -0.99 -0.58
CA GLY A 17 -10.56 -0.92 -1.13
C GLY A 17 -10.75 -1.83 -2.34
N GLU A 18 -9.73 -1.96 -3.19
CA GLU A 18 -9.79 -2.82 -4.38
C GLU A 18 -9.70 -4.32 -4.05
N LEU A 19 -9.09 -4.70 -2.92
CA LEU A 19 -8.89 -6.11 -2.54
C LEU A 19 -10.19 -6.88 -2.27
N HIS A 20 -11.33 -6.21 -2.11
CA HIS A 20 -12.63 -6.88 -1.92
C HIS A 20 -13.15 -7.59 -3.18
N LYS A 21 -12.58 -7.30 -4.36
CA LYS A 21 -13.05 -7.85 -5.64
C LYS A 21 -12.83 -9.36 -5.72
N ASP A 22 -13.62 -10.00 -6.57
CA ASP A 22 -13.44 -11.41 -6.93
C ASP A 22 -12.07 -11.60 -7.56
N LYS A 23 -11.37 -12.66 -7.13
CA LYS A 23 -9.99 -12.96 -7.51
C LYS A 23 -9.97 -14.13 -8.52
N PRO A 24 -9.03 -14.16 -9.47
CA PRO A 24 -7.95 -13.19 -9.65
C PRO A 24 -8.38 -11.93 -10.42
N PHE A 25 -7.69 -10.82 -10.18
CA PHE A 25 -7.82 -9.60 -10.99
C PHE A 25 -6.49 -8.84 -11.09
N ASN A 26 -6.38 -7.99 -12.12
CA ASN A 26 -5.24 -7.10 -12.30
C ASN A 26 -5.57 -5.71 -11.73
N LEU A 27 -4.80 -5.26 -10.75
CA LEU A 27 -4.84 -3.89 -10.26
C LEU A 27 -3.78 -3.07 -11.00
N VAL A 28 -4.24 -2.08 -11.77
CA VAL A 28 -3.36 -1.18 -12.51
C VAL A 28 -3.13 0.06 -11.66
N LEU A 29 -1.87 0.36 -11.38
CA LEU A 29 -1.45 1.55 -10.65
C LEU A 29 -0.72 2.51 -11.60
N ASP A 30 -1.00 3.80 -11.49
CA ASP A 30 -0.22 4.82 -12.18
C ASP A 30 1.18 5.00 -11.56
N ALA A 31 2.01 5.86 -12.16
CA ALA A 31 3.38 6.10 -11.69
C ALA A 31 3.45 6.68 -10.27
N GLY A 32 2.49 7.53 -9.88
CA GLY A 32 2.42 8.13 -8.55
C GLY A 32 2.02 7.11 -7.50
N GLN A 33 0.98 6.32 -7.78
CA GLN A 33 0.54 5.20 -6.93
C GLN A 33 1.63 4.14 -6.80
N THR A 34 2.38 3.86 -7.87
CA THR A 34 3.53 2.95 -7.85
C THR A 34 4.64 3.47 -6.93
N GLY A 35 4.95 4.76 -6.99
CA GLY A 35 5.92 5.40 -6.08
C GLY A 35 5.49 5.33 -4.62
N ALA A 36 4.21 5.62 -4.34
CA ALA A 36 3.66 5.51 -3.00
C ALA A 36 3.74 4.08 -2.45
N LEU A 37 3.36 3.08 -3.25
CA LEU A 37 3.47 1.67 -2.86
C LEU A 37 4.94 1.27 -2.66
N CYS A 38 5.86 1.77 -3.47
CA CYS A 38 7.30 1.54 -3.29
C CYS A 38 7.78 2.02 -1.92
N ASN A 39 7.39 3.23 -1.52
CA ASN A 39 7.73 3.79 -0.21
C ASN A 39 7.19 2.92 0.94
N ILE A 40 5.91 2.55 0.88
CA ILE A 40 5.27 1.69 1.87
C ILE A 40 6.02 0.37 2.03
N THR A 41 6.34 -0.30 0.91
CA THR A 41 7.05 -1.59 0.94
C THR A 41 8.47 -1.48 1.51
N SER A 42 9.15 -0.35 1.27
CA SER A 42 10.50 -0.11 1.80
C SER A 42 10.48 0.08 3.32
N GLU A 43 9.48 0.81 3.84
CA GLU A 43 9.28 1.00 5.29
C GLU A 43 8.79 -0.31 5.97
N SER A 44 8.05 -1.15 5.23
CA SER A 44 7.47 -2.40 5.72
C SER A 44 8.36 -3.65 5.49
N HIS A 45 9.66 -3.49 5.22
CA HIS A 45 10.58 -4.58 4.83
C HIS A 45 10.68 -5.74 5.84
N HIS A 46 10.29 -5.51 7.10
CA HIS A 46 10.26 -6.49 8.16
C HIS A 46 9.07 -7.46 8.06
N LEU A 47 8.00 -7.07 7.36
CA LEU A 47 6.82 -7.90 7.12
C LEU A 47 7.02 -8.78 5.89
N HIS A 48 6.65 -10.06 5.99
CA HIS A 48 6.58 -10.99 4.85
C HIS A 48 7.79 -10.87 3.90
N SER A 49 9.00 -10.89 4.45
CA SER A 49 10.22 -10.40 3.79
C SER A 49 10.46 -10.93 2.37
N GLY A 50 10.09 -12.19 2.08
CA GLY A 50 10.20 -12.76 0.73
C GLY A 50 9.23 -12.15 -0.28
N PHE A 51 8.00 -11.85 0.14
CA PHE A 51 7.00 -11.17 -0.69
C PHE A 51 7.35 -9.69 -0.85
N VAL A 52 7.59 -8.98 0.25
CA VAL A 52 7.88 -7.54 0.24
C VAL A 52 9.14 -7.22 -0.55
N ARG A 53 10.23 -8.01 -0.41
CA ARG A 53 11.45 -7.77 -1.19
C ARG A 53 11.24 -7.91 -2.70
N LYS A 54 10.47 -8.91 -3.14
CA LYS A 54 10.17 -9.11 -4.57
C LYS A 54 9.30 -7.98 -5.11
N LEU A 55 8.29 -7.59 -4.33
CA LEU A 55 7.41 -6.49 -4.66
C LEU A 55 8.19 -5.17 -4.75
N GLU A 56 8.97 -4.82 -3.73
CA GLU A 56 9.79 -3.61 -3.69
C GLU A 56 10.79 -3.55 -4.85
N ALA A 57 11.45 -4.66 -5.19
CA ALA A 57 12.38 -4.70 -6.34
C ALA A 57 11.67 -4.34 -7.66
N THR A 58 10.48 -4.89 -7.88
CA THR A 58 9.65 -4.61 -9.06
C THR A 58 9.22 -3.14 -9.08
N LEU A 59 8.72 -2.64 -7.95
CA LEU A 59 8.26 -1.25 -7.82
C LEU A 59 9.41 -0.26 -8.02
N ARG A 60 10.59 -0.51 -7.45
CA ARG A 60 11.76 0.34 -7.60
C ARG A 60 12.20 0.45 -9.06
N GLN A 61 12.09 -0.64 -9.83
CA GLN A 61 12.34 -0.60 -11.27
C GLN A 61 11.32 0.29 -12.00
N CYS A 62 10.03 0.15 -11.70
CA CYS A 62 8.97 0.99 -12.27
C CYS A 62 9.15 2.48 -11.91
N VAL A 63 9.48 2.78 -10.65
CA VAL A 63 9.76 4.15 -10.18
C VAL A 63 10.95 4.76 -10.92
N ASN A 64 12.05 4.03 -11.07
CA ASN A 64 13.22 4.51 -11.80
C ASN A 64 12.91 4.79 -13.29
N ASN A 65 11.96 4.06 -13.86
CA ASN A 65 11.51 4.23 -15.24
C ASN A 65 10.38 5.26 -15.38
N GLY A 66 9.83 5.78 -14.27
CA GLY A 66 8.66 6.67 -14.28
C GLY A 66 7.38 6.00 -14.77
N THR A 67 7.25 4.68 -14.64
CA THR A 67 6.11 3.90 -15.14
C THR A 67 5.20 3.44 -14.00
N GLY A 68 3.93 3.18 -14.33
CA GLY A 68 3.02 2.45 -13.47
C GLY A 68 3.39 0.97 -13.29
N VAL A 69 2.58 0.24 -12.53
CA VAL A 69 2.71 -1.21 -12.32
C VAL A 69 1.35 -1.90 -12.47
N ILE A 70 1.37 -3.15 -12.92
CA ILE A 70 0.20 -4.03 -12.90
C ILE A 70 0.45 -5.09 -11.84
N LEU A 71 -0.40 -5.14 -10.81
CA LEU A 71 -0.34 -6.13 -9.74
C LEU A 71 -1.38 -7.22 -10.02
N GLU A 72 -0.92 -8.46 -10.13
CA GLU A 72 -1.82 -9.61 -10.14
C GLU A 72 -2.25 -9.92 -8.70
N ILE A 73 -3.52 -9.67 -8.39
CA ILE A 73 -4.13 -9.93 -7.09
C ILE A 73 -4.79 -11.30 -7.14
N ASN A 74 -4.27 -12.23 -6.35
CA ASN A 74 -4.73 -13.62 -6.27
C ASN A 74 -4.72 -14.11 -4.82
N TYR A 75 -4.15 -15.28 -4.53
CA TYR A 75 -3.98 -15.79 -3.16
C TYR A 75 -3.07 -14.91 -2.28
N ASN A 76 -2.32 -13.97 -2.87
CA ASN A 76 -1.46 -13.02 -2.17
C ASN A 76 -2.19 -11.78 -1.59
N ALA A 77 -3.50 -11.65 -1.80
CA ALA A 77 -4.27 -10.48 -1.37
C ALA A 77 -4.13 -10.17 0.13
N ASP A 78 -4.10 -11.19 0.98
CA ASP A 78 -3.93 -11.03 2.43
C ASP A 78 -2.55 -10.46 2.81
N LEU A 79 -1.53 -10.75 2.01
CA LEU A 79 -0.18 -10.19 2.21
C LEU A 79 -0.15 -8.70 1.87
N TYR A 80 -0.81 -8.30 0.76
CA TYR A 80 -1.00 -6.89 0.44
C TYR A 80 -1.78 -6.18 1.55
N TYR A 81 -2.90 -6.75 1.98
CA TYR A 81 -3.72 -6.18 3.05
C TYR A 81 -2.89 -5.96 4.32
N HIS A 82 -2.16 -6.97 4.78
CA HIS A 82 -1.37 -6.89 6.01
C HIS A 82 -0.28 -5.81 5.94
N VAL A 83 0.45 -5.70 4.83
CA VAL A 83 1.48 -4.66 4.64
C VAL A 83 0.85 -3.26 4.69
N LEU A 84 -0.23 -3.07 3.94
CA LEU A 84 -0.89 -1.76 3.80
C LEU A 84 -1.57 -1.33 5.11
N SER A 85 -2.29 -2.24 5.77
CA SER A 85 -2.93 -1.95 7.06
C SER A 85 -1.92 -1.64 8.15
N SER A 86 -0.76 -2.31 8.14
CA SER A 86 0.31 -2.07 9.12
C SER A 86 0.94 -0.70 8.92
N TYR A 87 1.20 -0.30 7.66
CA TYR A 87 1.68 1.04 7.35
C TYR A 87 0.70 2.12 7.82
N ILE A 88 -0.60 1.95 7.53
CA ILE A 88 -1.64 2.88 7.99
C ILE A 88 -1.63 2.94 9.53
N ALA A 89 -1.63 1.80 10.23
CA ALA A 89 -1.63 1.79 11.70
C ALA A 89 -0.39 2.47 12.31
N GLU A 90 0.76 2.40 11.64
CA GLU A 90 1.99 3.04 12.10
C GLU A 90 1.96 4.56 11.95
N HIS A 91 1.40 5.05 10.84
CA HIS A 91 1.48 6.46 10.44
C HIS A 91 0.20 7.26 10.72
N ASP A 92 -0.97 6.62 10.79
CA ASP A 92 -2.30 7.22 11.02
C ASP A 92 -2.76 7.18 12.49
N LYS A 93 -1.80 7.23 13.41
CA LYS A 93 -2.07 7.22 14.87
C LYS A 93 -2.93 8.41 15.36
N PHE A 94 -3.15 9.42 14.53
CA PHE A 94 -3.97 10.59 14.86
C PHE A 94 -5.35 10.61 14.16
N GLY A 95 -5.53 9.98 12.99
CA GLY A 95 -6.82 9.97 12.28
C GLY A 95 -7.85 9.04 12.92
N VAL A 96 -7.42 7.88 13.41
CA VAL A 96 -8.32 6.90 14.07
C VAL A 96 -8.90 7.45 15.39
N VAL A 97 -8.16 8.31 16.10
CA VAL A 97 -8.60 8.88 17.39
C VAL A 97 -9.66 9.97 17.19
N GLU A 98 -9.62 10.75 16.11
CA GLU A 98 -10.66 11.75 15.83
C GLU A 98 -12.01 11.08 15.50
N SER A 99 -12.02 10.00 14.71
CA SER A 99 -13.24 9.25 14.39
C SER A 99 -13.87 8.47 15.56
N LEU A 100 -13.15 8.30 16.68
CA LEU A 100 -13.68 7.68 17.91
C LEU A 100 -14.09 8.71 18.98
N GLY A 101 -13.76 9.98 18.78
CA GLY A 101 -14.15 11.10 19.66
C GLY A 101 -15.50 11.73 19.32
N GLU A 102 -16.07 11.44 18.14
CA GLU A 102 -17.36 12.01 17.68
C GLU A 102 -18.60 11.19 18.10
N VAL A 103 -18.45 10.24 19.02
CA VAL A 103 -19.57 9.63 19.75
C VAL A 103 -19.64 10.25 21.15
N SER A 104 -20.22 11.44 21.23
CA SER A 104 -20.72 12.05 22.48
C SER A 104 -22.16 12.47 22.30
#